data_AF-A0A5D8QAA3-F1
#
_entry.id   AF-A0A5D8QAA3-F1
#
_cell.length_a   1.000
_cell.length_b   1.000
_cell.length_c   1.000
_cell.angle_alpha   90.00
_cell.angle_beta   90.00
_cell.angle_gamma   90.00
#
_symmetry.space_group_name_H-M   'P 1'
#
loop_
_entity.id
_entity.type
_entity.pdbx_description
1 polymer ?
#
loop_
_entity_poly.entity_id
_entity_poly.type
_entity_poly.pdbx_seq_one_letter_code
_entity_poly.pdbx_strand_id
1 'polypeptide(L)' 'MDIAGLIAEGLSNRDIAKRLYISEGTVKNHISSILSKLDLKDRTQIAVFAIRNHI' A
#
# COMPACT_ATOMS: atom_id res chain seq x y z
N MET A 1 1.71 -4.47 10.50
CA MET A 1 1.82 -4.53 9.03
C MET A 1 0.61 -3.83 8.46
N ASP A 2 0.82 -2.66 7.90
CA ASP A 2 -0.19 -1.94 7.13
C ASP A 2 0.07 -2.15 5.63
N ILE A 3 -0.82 -1.61 4.79
CA ILE A 3 -0.73 -1.78 3.34
C ILE A 3 0.50 -1.05 2.77
N ALA A 4 0.96 0.04 3.40
CA ALA A 4 2.12 0.79 2.93
C ALA A 4 3.43 0.00 3.09
N GLY A 5 3.65 -0.63 4.24
CA GLY A 5 4.81 -1.48 4.48
C GLY A 5 4.84 -2.69 3.54
N LEU A 6 3.69 -3.34 3.30
CA LEU A 6 3.62 -4.46 2.35
C LEU A 6 3.89 -4.02 0.90
N ILE A 7 3.53 -2.79 0.53
CA ILE A 7 3.90 -2.23 -0.77
C ILE A 7 5.41 -1.98 -0.86
N ALA A 8 6.05 -1.52 0.22
CA ALA A 8 7.50 -1.36 0.30
C ALA A 8 8.26 -2.68 0.21
N GLU A 9 7.69 -3.77 0.74
CA GLU A 9 8.17 -5.15 0.55
C GLU A 9 8.01 -5.66 -0.89
N GLY A 10 7.38 -4.88 -1.79
CA GLY A 10 7.22 -5.21 -3.20
C GLY A 10 6.00 -6.07 -3.53
N LEU A 11 5.09 -6.28 -2.58
CA LEU A 11 3.91 -7.13 -2.81
C LEU A 11 2.96 -6.51 -3.84
N SER A 12 2.27 -7.37 -4.59
CA SER A 12 1.15 -6.98 -5.44
C SER A 12 -0.14 -6.82 -4.62
N ASN A 13 -1.15 -6.14 -5.17
CA ASN A 13 -2.45 -6.02 -4.50
C ASN A 13 -3.07 -7.40 -4.20
N ARG A 14 -2.82 -8.39 -5.06
CA ARG A 14 -3.25 -9.77 -4.87
C ARG A 14 -2.54 -10.44 -3.69
N ASP A 15 -1.24 -10.23 -3.53
CA ASP A 15 -0.47 -10.82 -2.42
C ASP A 15 -0.86 -10.16 -1.09
N ILE A 16 -1.05 -8.83 -1.09
CA ILE A 16 -1.56 -8.07 0.06
C ILE A 16 -2.96 -8.55 0.44
N ALA A 17 -3.86 -8.69 -0.53
CA ALA A 17 -5.22 -9.17 -0.33
C ALA A 17 -5.24 -10.56 0.34
N LYS A 18 -4.42 -11.48 -0.17
CA LYS A 18 -4.24 -12.82 0.42
C LYS A 18 -3.69 -12.76 1.84
N ARG A 19 -2.65 -11.95 2.07
CA ARG A 19 -1.98 -11.84 3.38
C ARG A 19 -2.87 -11.22 4.45
N LEU A 20 -3.74 -10.28 4.05
CA LEU A 20 -4.64 -9.56 4.95
C LEU A 20 -6.07 -10.15 4.98
N TYR A 21 -6.33 -11.24 4.23
CA TYR A 21 -7.65 -11.88 4.12
C TYR A 21 -8.77 -10.92 3.69
N ILE A 22 -8.48 -10.02 2.75
CA ILE A 22 -9.43 -9.05 2.18
C ILE A 22 -9.47 -9.15 0.65
N SER A 23 -10.41 -8.45 0.01
CA SER A 23 -10.48 -8.40 -1.46
C SER A 23 -9.40 -7.49 -2.06
N GLU A 24 -8.98 -7.75 -3.30
CA GLU A 24 -8.11 -6.82 -4.04
C GLU A 24 -8.74 -5.42 -4.21
N GLY A 25 -10.07 -5.35 -4.29
CA GLY A 25 -10.80 -4.08 -4.33
C GLY A 25 -10.64 -3.28 -3.03
N THR A 26 -10.69 -3.96 -1.89
CA THR A 26 -10.42 -3.35 -0.58
C THR A 26 -9.00 -2.80 -0.52
N VAL A 27 -8.00 -3.56 -0.99
CA VAL A 27 -6.59 -3.08 -1.08
C VAL A 27 -6.48 -1.84 -1.96
N LYS A 28 -7.11 -1.83 -3.15
CA LYS A 28 -7.14 -0.65 -4.04
C LYS A 28 -7.73 0.57 -3.33
N ASN A 29 -8.83 0.41 -2.58
CA ASN A 29 -9.45 1.51 -1.84
C ASN A 29 -8.51 2.08 -0.76
N HIS A 30 -7.79 1.22 -0.05
CA HIS A 30 -6.79 1.67 0.91
C HIS A 30 -5.64 2.41 0.22
N ILE A 31 -5.13 1.90 -0.91
CA ILE A 31 -4.09 2.59 -1.70
C ILE A 31 -4.58 3.97 -2.13
N SER A 32 -5.77 4.08 -2.72
CA SER A 32 -6.35 5.37 -3.11
C SER A 32 -6.48 6.33 -1.92
N SER A 33 -6.87 5.82 -0.76
CA SER A 33 -6.97 6.62 0.47
C SER A 33 -5.60 7.10 0.96
N ILE A 34 -4.56 6.26 0.89
CA ILE A 34 -3.18 6.61 1.26
C ILE A 34 -2.67 7.69 0.31
N LEU A 35 -2.82 7.49 -1.00
CA LEU A 35 -2.39 8.45 -2.02
C LEU A 35 -3.03 9.83 -1.79
N SER A 36 -4.33 9.87 -1.57
CA SER A 36 -5.05 11.13 -1.31
C SER A 36 -4.62 11.80 -0.01
N LYS A 37 -4.46 11.05 1.08
CA LYS A 37 -4.09 11.62 2.39
C LYS A 37 -2.65 12.14 2.45
N LEU A 38 -1.75 11.54 1.68
CA LEU A 38 -0.33 11.87 1.67
C LEU A 38 0.09 12.69 0.45
N ASP A 39 -0.87 13.12 -0.38
CA ASP A 39 -0.65 13.83 -1.65
C ASP A 39 0.38 13.12 -2.57
N LEU A 40 0.23 11.80 -2.69
CA LEU A 40 1.08 10.95 -3.52
C LEU A 40 0.38 10.61 -4.83
N LYS A 41 1.17 10.41 -5.88
CA LYS A 41 0.71 10.19 -7.26
C LYS A 41 0.51 8.72 -7.62
N ASP A 42 1.30 7.83 -7.04
CA ASP A 42 1.28 6.40 -7.39
C ASP A 42 1.82 5.49 -6.28
N ARG A 43 1.63 4.17 -6.47
CA ARG A 43 2.09 3.13 -5.53
C ARG A 43 3.59 3.14 -5.27
N THR A 44 4.39 3.58 -6.24
CA THR A 44 5.85 3.65 -6.09
C THR A 44 6.20 4.71 -5.06
N GLN A 45 5.50 5.84 -5.08
CA GLN A 45 5.65 6.86 -4.06
C GLN A 45 5.22 6.38 -2.67
N ILE A 46 4.19 5.51 -2.57
CA ILE A 46 3.85 4.85 -1.29
C ILE A 46 5.01 3.99 -0.79
N ALA A 47 5.62 3.18 -1.65
CA ALA A 47 6.77 2.35 -1.29
C ALA A 47 7.94 3.22 -0.78
N VAL A 48 8.29 4.28 -1.51
CA VAL A 48 9.36 5.21 -1.11
C VAL A 48 9.03 5.91 0.21
N PHE A 49 7.77 6.34 0.39
CA PHE A 49 7.31 6.95 1.63
C PHE A 49 7.47 5.98 2.81
N ALA A 50 7.02 4.73 2.67
CA ALA A 50 7.13 3.71 3.70
C ALA A 50 8.60 3.43 4.08
N ILE A 51 9.48 3.25 3.08
CA ILE A 51 10.93 3.07 3.30
C ILE A 51 11.54 4.24 4.07
N ARG A 52 11.22 5.49 3.69
CA ARG A 52 11.77 6.70 4.31
C ARG A 52 11.28 6.92 5.75
N ASN A 53 10.07 6.46 6.07
CA ASN A 53 9.46 6.64 7.39
C ASN A 53 9.58 5.40 8.29
N HIS A 54 10.26 4.35 7.82
CA HIS A 54 10.43 3.08 8.54
C HIS A 54 9.10 2.43 8.97
N ILE A 55 8.11 2.45 8.08
CA ILE A 55 6.79 1.81 8.25
C ILE A 55 6.54 0.73 7.21
#